data_AF-A0A967JWR2-F1
#
_entry.id   AF-A0A967JWR2-F1
#
_cell.length_a   1.000
_cell.length_b   1.000
_cell.length_c   1.000
_cell.angle_alpha   90.00
_cell.angle_beta   90.00
_cell.angle_gamma   90.00
#
_symmetry.space_group_name_H-M   'P 1'
#
loop_
_entity.id
_entity.type
_entity.pdbx_description
1 polymer ?
#
loop_
_entity_poly.entity_id
_entity_poly.type
_entity_poly.pdbx_seq_one_letter_code
_entity_poly.pdbx_strand_id
1 'polypeptide(L)' 'MTKAEAEREYRETILPAVRARYESDGRIDAPARAEAWNAFTDALRREGRITPRQYSTWTHPMTHETRTFSERS' A
#
# COMPACT_ATOMS: atom_id res chain seq x y z
N MET A 1 -4.76 13.23 4.28
CA MET A 1 -3.42 12.73 3.91
C MET A 1 -3.32 12.50 2.41
N THR A 2 -2.16 12.72 1.79
CA THR A 2 -1.89 12.41 0.37
C THR A 2 -1.38 10.98 0.18
N LYS A 3 -1.44 10.45 -1.05
CA LYS A 3 -0.95 9.09 -1.36
C LYS A 3 0.55 8.95 -1.07
N ALA A 4 1.34 9.95 -1.44
CA ALA A 4 2.79 9.93 -1.24
C ALA A 4 3.18 9.92 0.26
N GLU A 5 2.45 10.65 1.10
CA GLU A 5 2.66 10.62 2.55
C GLU A 5 2.31 9.25 3.14
N ALA A 6 1.19 8.66 2.71
CA ALA A 6 0.78 7.33 3.13
C ALA A 6 1.79 6.25 2.70
N GLU A 7 2.32 6.34 1.47
CA GLU A 7 3.36 5.44 0.98
C GLU A 7 4.67 5.56 1.78
N ARG A 8 5.06 6.78 2.15
CA ARG A 8 6.23 7.01 3.02
C ARG A 8 6.01 6.39 4.40
N GLU A 9 4.88 6.70 5.03
CA GLU A 9 4.53 6.19 6.37
C GLU A 9 4.48 4.65 6.37
N TYR A 10 3.87 4.06 5.34
CA TYR A 10 3.86 2.60 5.15
C TYR A 10 5.27 2.01 4.99
N ARG A 11 6.13 2.62 4.17
CA ARG A 11 7.50 2.15 3.92
C ARG A 11 8.39 2.24 5.16
N GLU A 12 8.16 3.24 6.01
CA GLU A 12 8.97 3.49 7.20
C GLU A 12 8.49 2.66 8.41
N THR A 13 7.19 2.38 8.51
CA THR A 13 6.59 1.77 9.72
C THR A 13 6.12 0.33 9.51
N ILE A 14 5.39 0.05 8.43
CA ILE A 14 4.75 -1.25 8.19
C ILE A 14 5.67 -2.18 7.38
N LEU A 15 6.30 -1.68 6.33
CA LEU A 15 7.14 -2.48 5.44
C LEU A 15 8.27 -3.22 6.18
N PRO A 16 9.01 -2.61 7.14
CA PRO A 16 10.03 -3.35 7.89
C PRO A 16 9.46 -4.53 8.69
N ALA A 17 8.26 -4.37 9.26
CA ALA A 17 7.58 -5.44 10.01
C ALA A 17 7.14 -6.58 9.08
N VAL A 18 6.61 -6.27 7.90
CA VAL A 18 6.25 -7.27 6.88
C VAL A 18 7.49 -8.03 6.42
N ARG A 19 8.57 -7.31 6.11
CA ARG A 19 9.85 -7.92 5.70
C ARG A 19 10.41 -8.85 6.77
N ALA A 20 10.42 -8.41 8.03
CA ALA A 20 10.93 -9.21 9.14
C ALA A 20 10.12 -10.50 9.36
N ARG A 21 8.80 -10.46 9.12
CA ARG A 21 7.88 -11.57 9.40
C ARG A 21 7.70 -12.54 8.23
N TYR A 22 7.69 -12.04 6.99
CA TYR A 22 7.32 -12.82 5.81
C TYR A 22 8.45 -12.94 4.77
N GLU A 23 9.48 -12.10 4.83
CA GLU A 23 10.61 -12.13 3.88
C GLU A 23 11.92 -12.57 4.54
N SER A 24 11.81 -13.33 5.63
CA SER A 24 12.97 -13.84 6.37
C SER A 24 13.81 -14.83 5.53
N ASP A 25 13.21 -15.43 4.50
CA ASP A 25 13.86 -16.33 3.54
C ASP A 25 14.50 -15.59 2.35
N GLY A 26 14.45 -14.25 2.35
CA GLY A 26 14.96 -13.39 1.29
C GLY A 26 14.03 -13.30 0.06
N ARG A 27 12.84 -13.91 0.10
CA ARG A 27 11.83 -13.77 -0.96
C ARG A 27 10.85 -12.68 -0.61
N ILE A 28 10.51 -11.86 -1.59
CA ILE A 28 9.51 -10.81 -1.43
C ILE A 28 8.12 -11.45 -1.45
N ASP A 29 7.40 -11.34 -0.35
CA ASP A 29 6.01 -11.76 -0.25
C ASP A 29 5.08 -10.62 -0.69
N ALA A 30 4.79 -10.59 -2.00
CA ALA A 30 3.91 -9.58 -2.58
C ALA A 30 2.47 -9.62 -2.01
N PRO A 31 1.86 -10.81 -1.78
CA PRO A 31 0.59 -10.91 -1.06
C PRO A 31 0.61 -10.29 0.34
N ALA A 32 1.62 -10.60 1.17
CA ALA A 32 1.72 -10.06 2.53
C ALA A 32 1.87 -8.53 2.54
N ARG A 33 2.64 -7.97 1.59
CA ARG A 33 2.73 -6.52 1.42
C ARG A 33 1.40 -5.89 0.98
N ALA A 34 0.66 -6.54 0.08
CA ALA A 34 -0.64 -6.03 -0.36
C ALA A 34 -1.68 -6.05 0.76
N GLU A 35 -1.71 -7.12 1.54
CA GLU A 35 -2.57 -7.25 2.72
C GLU A 35 -2.26 -6.17 3.76
N ALA A 36 -0.98 -5.95 4.06
CA ALA A 36 -0.55 -4.93 5.00
C ALA A 36 -0.89 -3.50 4.52
N TRP A 37 -0.78 -3.21 3.23
CA TRP A 37 -1.21 -1.93 2.65
C TRP A 37 -2.72 -1.72 2.78
N ASN A 38 -3.53 -2.75 2.51
CA ASN A 38 -4.98 -2.67 2.65
C ASN A 38 -5.38 -2.44 4.11
N ALA A 39 -4.78 -3.16 5.06
CA ALA A 39 -5.02 -2.97 6.49
C ALA A 39 -4.64 -1.55 6.96
N PHE A 40 -3.50 -1.02 6.48
CA PHE A 40 -3.07 0.34 6.79
C PHE A 40 -4.05 1.40 6.24
N THR A 41 -4.42 1.30 4.97
CA THR A 41 -5.35 2.24 4.35
C THR A 41 -6.77 2.15 4.92
N ASP A 42 -7.22 0.97 5.33
CA ASP A 42 -8.51 0.81 6.04
C ASP A 42 -8.46 1.47 7.43
N ALA A 43 -7.37 1.30 8.18
CA ALA A 43 -7.18 1.98 9.47
C ALA A 43 -7.21 3.51 9.31
N LEU A 44 -6.51 4.05 8.31
CA LEU A 44 -6.53 5.49 8.00
C LEU A 44 -7.92 6.00 7.64
N ARG A 45 -8.71 5.19 6.93
CA ARG A 45 -10.10 5.52 6.61
C ARG A 45 -10.96 5.54 7.86
N ARG A 46 -10.81 4.55 8.73
CA ARG A 46 -11.53 4.45 10.01
C ARG A 46 -11.21 5.60 10.95
N GLU A 47 -9.96 6.06 10.95
CA GLU A 47 -9.50 7.24 11.70
C GLU A 47 -9.89 8.57 11.04
N GLY A 48 -10.50 8.55 9.84
CA GLY A 48 -10.88 9.76 9.12
C GLY A 48 -9.70 10.55 8.52
N ARG A 49 -8.49 9.98 8.51
CA ARG A 49 -7.29 10.62 7.90
C ARG A 49 -7.34 10.64 6.38
N ILE A 50 -8.11 9.74 5.78
CA ILE A 50 -8.40 9.67 4.34
C ILE A 50 -9.90 9.51 4.09
N THR A 51 -10.36 10.04 2.97
CA THR A 51 -11.76 9.93 2.55
C THR A 51 -12.05 8.58 1.87
N PRO A 52 -13.31 8.10 1.83
CA PRO A 52 -13.68 6.88 1.09
C PRO A 52 -13.27 6.95 -0.39
N ARG A 53 -13.35 8.14 -1.00
CA ARG A 53 -12.91 8.35 -2.38
C ARG A 53 -11.41 8.11 -2.55
N GLN A 54 -10.59 8.57 -1.60
CA GLN A 54 -9.15 8.31 -1.61
C GLN A 54 -8.86 6.82 -1.42
N TYR A 55 -9.49 6.18 -0.43
CA TYR A 55 -9.38 4.74 -0.19
C TYR A 55 -9.67 3.92 -1.46
N SER A 56 -10.78 4.19 -2.15
CA SER A 56 -11.13 3.50 -3.39
C SER A 56 -10.21 3.82 -4.59
N THR A 57 -9.44 4.91 -4.53
CA THR A 57 -8.52 5.32 -5.61
C THR A 57 -7.08 4.82 -5.36
N TRP A 58 -6.73 4.54 -4.10
CA TRP A 58 -5.38 4.16 -3.70
C TRP A 58 -5.13 2.67 -3.95
N THR A 59 -4.69 2.35 -5.16
CA THR A 59 -4.12 1.03 -5.47
C THR A 59 -2.76 0.85 -4.82
N HIS A 60 -2.48 -0.38 -4.38
CA HIS A 60 -1.21 -0.77 -3.78
C HIS A 60 -0.04 -0.42 -4.74
N PRO A 61 1.01 0.28 -4.29
CA PRO A 61 2.15 0.63 -5.13
C PRO A 61 2.84 -0.55 -5.83
N MET A 62 2.80 -1.78 -5.29
CA MET A 62 3.48 -2.94 -5.90
C MET A 62 2.64 -3.72 -6.91
N THR A 63 1.34 -3.43 -7.06
CA THR A 63 0.53 -4.07 -8.13
C THR A 63 0.81 -3.51 -9.52
N HIS A 64 1.62 -2.45 -9.65
CA HIS A 64 1.85 -1.73 -10.91
C HIS A 64 3.22 -2.01 -11.56
N GLU A 65 3.79 -3.21 -11.41
CA GLU A 65 4.91 -3.61 -12.28
C GLU A 65 4.46 -3.92 -13.73
N THR A 66 3.17 -3.95 -14.05
CA THR A 66 2.72 -3.87 -15.46
C THR A 66 1.24 -3.50 -15.63
N ARG A 67 0.98 -2.24 -15.94
CA ARG A 67 0.11 -1.81 -17.05
C ARG A 67 0.12 -0.28 -17.07
N THR A 68 1.02 0.26 -17.87
CA THR A 68 0.76 1.49 -18.62
C THR A 68 -0.55 1.31 -19.38
N PHE A 69 -1.68 1.59 -18.74
CA PHE A 69 -2.91 1.84 -19.48
C PHE A 69 -2.79 3.27 -20.00
N SER A 70 -2.22 3.35 -21.20
CA SER A 70 -2.12 4.55 -22.01
C SER A 70 -3.50 5.21 -22.11
N GLU A 71 -3.51 6.48 -21.73
CA GLU A 71 -4.38 7.59 -22.10
C GLU A 71 -5.34 7.31 -23.28
N ARG A 72 -6.65 7.48 -23.08
CA ARG A 72 -7.46 8.71 -23.29
C ARG A 72 -8.29 8.57 -24.57
N SER A 73 -9.59 8.82 -24.45
CA SER A 73 -10.55 9.05 -25.54
C SER A 73 -10.26 10.34 -26.29
#